data_AF-A0A925DXL9-F1
#
_entry.id   AF-A0A925DXL9-F1
#
_cell.length_a   1.000
_cell.length_b   1.000
_cell.length_c   1.000
_cell.angle_alpha   90.00
_cell.angle_beta   90.00
_cell.angle_gamma   90.00
#
_symmetry.space_group_name_H-M   'P 1'
#
loop_
_entity.id
_entity.type
_entity.pdbx_description
1 polymer ?
#
loop_
_entity_poly.entity_id
_entity_poly.type
_entity_poly.pdbx_seq_one_letter_code
_entity_poly.pdbx_strand_id
1 'polypeptide(L)'
;MGSSILRQKLHSYIRFAEDKKIKAIYTMVEDDIATNYQWWEDKNLMAAISKDASEIKKGTQKTFSLMEMKKTIETARKKSK
;
A
#
# COMPACT_ATOMS: atom_id res chain seq x y z
N MET A 1 42.64 -2.12 18.14
CA MET A 1 41.55 -2.92 17.53
C MET A 1 40.30 -3.11 18.42
N GLY A 2 40.38 -3.05 19.76
CA GLY A 2 39.20 -3.29 20.64
C GLY A 2 38.11 -2.20 20.67
N SER A 3 38.47 -0.91 20.53
CA SER A 3 37.51 0.21 20.64
C SER A 3 36.52 0.29 19.47
N SER A 4 36.95 -0.05 18.24
CA SER A 4 36.07 -0.06 17.06
C SER A 4 35.00 -1.15 17.13
N ILE A 5 35.38 -2.35 17.59
CA ILE A 5 34.46 -3.49 17.76
C ILE A 5 33.41 -3.16 18.85
N LEU A 6 33.83 -2.53 19.95
CA LEU A 6 32.90 -2.10 21.00
C LEU A 6 31.90 -1.05 20.50
N ARG A 7 32.39 -0.07 19.72
CA ARG A 7 31.54 0.95 19.10
C ARG A 7 30.50 0.34 18.13
N GLN A 8 30.90 -0.63 17.30
CA GLN A 8 29.97 -1.33 16.41
C GLN A 8 28.90 -2.12 17.16
N LYS A 9 29.27 -2.80 18.26
CA LYS A 9 28.32 -3.52 19.12
C LYS A 9 27.31 -2.57 19.78
N LEU A 10 27.76 -1.41 20.27
CA LEU A 10 26.88 -0.39 20.85
C LEU A 10 25.92 0.19 19.82
N HIS A 11 26.39 0.53 18.61
CA HIS A 11 25.51 0.99 17.53
C HIS A 11 24.48 -0.06 17.14
N SER A 12 24.87 -1.33 17.08
CA SER A 12 23.95 -2.44 16.77
C SER A 12 22.91 -2.63 17.87
N TYR A 13 23.32 -2.50 19.13
CA TYR A 13 22.40 -2.57 20.27
C TYR A 13 21.40 -1.41 20.30
N ILE A 14 21.86 -0.18 20.04
CA ILE A 14 20.97 1.00 19.94
C ILE A 14 19.96 0.80 18.81
N ARG A 15 20.40 0.40 17.62
CA ARG A 15 19.53 0.14 16.47
C ARG A 15 18.49 -0.95 16.79
N PHE A 16 18.92 -2.06 17.37
CA PHE A 16 18.00 -3.15 17.73
C PHE A 16 17.02 -2.75 18.83
N ALA A 17 17.43 -1.89 19.77
CA ALA A 17 16.54 -1.32 20.78
C ALA A 17 15.51 -0.37 20.17
N GLU A 18 15.88 0.42 19.16
CA GLU A 18 14.97 1.24 18.38
C GLU A 18 13.97 0.39 17.58
N ASP A 19 14.44 -0.65 16.88
CA ASP A 19 13.58 -1.58 16.15
C ASP A 19 12.56 -2.26 17.08
N LYS A 20 12.99 -2.67 18.28
CA LYS A 20 12.09 -3.23 19.30
C LYS A 20 11.03 -2.23 19.76
N LYS A 21 11.40 -0.96 19.93
CA LYS A 21 10.44 0.10 20.32
C LYS A 21 9.45 0.37 19.20
N ILE A 22 9.90 0.46 17.95
CA ILE A 22 9.03 0.61 16.78
C ILE A 22 8.07 -0.57 16.68
N LYS A 23 8.56 -1.79 16.86
CA LYS A 23 7.73 -3.00 16.87
C LYS A 23 6.71 -3.00 18.01
N ALA A 24 7.09 -2.56 19.21
CA ALA A 24 6.17 -2.45 20.33
C ALA A 24 5.08 -1.40 20.06
N ILE A 25 5.44 -0.24 19.52
CA ILE A 25 4.47 0.79 19.11
C ILE A 25 3.54 0.21 18.05
N TYR A 26 4.07 -0.43 17.01
CA TYR A 26 3.27 -1.07 15.97
C TYR A 26 2.28 -2.06 16.57
N THR A 27 2.70 -2.99 17.43
CA THR A 27 1.80 -3.94 18.10
C THR A 27 0.74 -3.26 18.98
N MET A 28 1.02 -2.09 19.56
CA MET A 28 0.03 -1.35 20.35
C MET A 28 -1.04 -0.65 19.49
N VAL A 29 -0.75 -0.36 18.22
CA VAL A 29 -1.67 0.36 17.32
C VAL A 29 -2.03 -0.45 16.08
N GLU A 30 -1.59 -1.70 15.96
CA GLU A 30 -1.76 -2.49 14.73
C GLU A 30 -3.22 -2.77 14.47
N ASP A 31 -4.04 -3.00 15.49
CA ASP A 31 -5.48 -3.15 15.37
C ASP A 31 -6.15 -1.84 14.91
N ASP A 32 -5.72 -0.70 15.45
CA ASP A 32 -6.22 0.62 15.05
C ASP A 32 -5.84 0.96 13.60
N ILE A 33 -4.60 0.63 13.19
CA ILE A 33 -4.11 0.74 11.80
C ILE A 33 -4.80 -0.28 10.89
N ALA A 34 -5.09 -1.48 11.39
CA ALA A 34 -5.76 -2.56 10.68
C ALA A 34 -7.28 -2.37 10.58
N THR A 35 -7.83 -1.34 11.22
CA THR A 35 -9.13 -0.73 10.88
C THR A 35 -9.11 -0.07 9.48
N ASN A 36 -8.31 -0.60 8.56
CA ASN A 36 -8.49 -0.39 7.14
C ASN A 36 -9.83 -1.01 6.78
N TYR A 37 -10.75 -0.18 6.29
CA TYR A 37 -12.00 -0.63 5.69
C TYR A 37 -11.78 -1.93 4.89
N GLN A 38 -12.32 -3.04 5.41
CA GLN A 38 -12.22 -4.35 4.79
C GLN A 38 -13.15 -4.36 3.58
N TRP A 39 -12.71 -3.69 2.52
CA TRP A 39 -13.51 -3.43 1.33
C TRP A 39 -13.97 -4.72 0.64
N TRP A 40 -13.28 -5.84 0.87
CA TRP A 40 -13.68 -7.17 0.39
C TRP A 40 -14.89 -7.76 1.14
N GLU A 41 -15.24 -7.23 2.31
CA GLU A 41 -16.44 -7.61 3.06
C GLU A 41 -17.66 -6.78 2.67
N ASP A 42 -17.48 -5.65 1.98
CA ASP A 42 -18.57 -4.87 1.42
C ASP A 42 -19.19 -5.62 0.23
N LYS A 43 -20.33 -6.24 0.50
CA LYS A 43 -21.11 -7.00 -0.50
C LYS A 43 -21.51 -6.16 -1.70
N ASN A 44 -21.81 -4.87 -1.51
CA ASN A 44 -22.24 -4.00 -2.62
C ASN A 44 -21.06 -3.70 -3.54
N LEU A 45 -19.90 -3.37 -2.96
CA LEU A 45 -18.67 -3.16 -3.72
C LEU A 45 -18.25 -4.44 -4.44
N MET A 46 -18.26 -5.59 -3.76
CA MET A 46 -17.87 -6.86 -4.37
C MET A 46 -18.83 -7.31 -5.48
N ALA A 47 -20.13 -7.01 -5.36
CA ALA A 47 -21.10 -7.25 -6.42
C ALA A 47 -20.81 -6.38 -7.66
N ALA A 48 -20.49 -5.10 -7.47
CA ALA A 48 -20.11 -4.19 -8.54
C ALA A 48 -18.83 -4.67 -9.25
N ILE A 49 -17.77 -4.99 -8.49
CA ILE A 49 -16.50 -5.50 -9.03
C ILE A 49 -16.73 -6.80 -9.83
N SER A 50 -17.54 -7.72 -9.30
CA SER A 50 -17.83 -9.00 -9.96
C SER A 50 -18.59 -8.81 -11.27
N LYS A 51 -19.55 -7.87 -11.28
CA LYS A 51 -20.30 -7.49 -12.48
C LYS A 51 -19.36 -6.92 -13.54
N ASP A 52 -18.55 -5.93 -13.19
CA ASP A 52 -17.60 -5.29 -14.11
C ASP A 52 -16.61 -6.30 -14.68
N ALA A 53 -16.05 -7.18 -13.85
CA ALA A 53 -15.17 -8.24 -14.30
C ALA A 53 -15.85 -9.17 -15.31
N SER A 54 -17.14 -9.46 -15.12
CA SER A 54 -17.91 -10.29 -16.05
C SER A 54 -18.18 -9.60 -17.39
N GLU A 55 -18.46 -8.29 -17.37
CA GLU A 55 -18.72 -7.50 -18.58
C GLU A 55 -17.44 -7.27 -19.39
N ILE A 56 -16.31 -7.07 -18.70
CA ILE A 56 -14.98 -7.03 -19.32
C ILE A 56 -14.67 -8.36 -20.01
N LYS A 57 -14.90 -9.49 -19.33
CA LYS A 57 -14.67 -10.84 -19.92
C LYS A 57 -15.55 -11.10 -21.15
N LYS A 58 -16.77 -10.57 -21.15
CA LYS A 58 -17.70 -10.67 -22.30
C LYS A 58 -17.40 -9.66 -23.41
N GLY A 59 -16.47 -8.73 -23.19
CA GLY A 59 -16.15 -7.65 -24.12
C GLY A 59 -17.27 -6.61 -24.24
N THR A 60 -18.21 -6.57 -23.30
CA THR A 60 -19.35 -5.65 -23.32
C THR A 60 -19.06 -4.32 -22.61
N GLN A 61 -18.02 -4.29 -21.77
CA GLN A 61 -17.57 -3.09 -21.09
C GLN A 61 -16.35 -2.49 -21.79
N LYS A 62 -16.37 -1.15 -21.95
CA LYS A 62 -15.25 -0.41 -22.51
C LYS A 62 -14.06 -0.44 -21.55
N THR A 63 -12.99 -1.11 -21.96
CA THR A 63 -11.70 -1.10 -21.26
C THR A 63 -10.74 -0.11 -21.91
N PHE A 64 -9.78 0.38 -21.13
CA PHE A 64 -8.68 1.19 -21.65
C PHE A 64 -7.37 0.43 -21.47
N SER A 65 -6.52 0.49 -22.48
CA SER A 65 -5.14 0.05 -22.34
C SER A 65 -4.39 0.98 -21.38
N LEU A 66 -3.30 0.47 -20.79
CA LEU A 66 -2.43 1.27 -19.92
C LEU A 66 -1.89 2.52 -20.63
N MET A 67 -1.63 2.44 -21.95
CA MET A 67 -1.17 3.57 -22.74
C MET A 67 -2.25 4.65 -22.90
N GLU A 68 -3.50 4.27 -23.16
CA GLU A 68 -4.62 5.21 -23.23
C GLU A 68 -4.85 5.89 -21.88
N MET A 69 -4.80 5.11 -20.79
CA MET A 69 -4.95 5.63 -19.44
C MET A 69 -3.85 6.65 -19.09
N LYS A 70 -2.59 6.35 -19.45
CA LYS A 70 -1.45 7.26 -19.25
C LYS A 70 -1.64 8.58 -20.01
N LYS A 71 -2.06 8.52 -21.29
CA LYS A 71 -2.35 9.72 -22.09
C LYS A 71 -3.47 10.57 -21.48
N THR A 72 -4.52 9.95 -20.95
CA THR A 72 -5.61 10.67 -20.26
C THR A 72 -5.12 11.38 -19.00
N ILE A 73 -4.28 10.72 -18.19
CA ILE A 73 -3.71 11.33 -16.98
C ILE A 73 -2.80 12.52 -17.33
N GLU A 74 -1.95 12.37 -18.35
CA GLU A 74 -1.06 13.44 -18.80
C GLU A 74 -1.82 14.65 -19.36
N THR A 75 -2.90 14.42 -20.11
CA THR A 75 -3.75 15.50 -20.64
C THR A 75 -4.54 16.20 -19.53
N ALA A 76 -5.06 15.46 -18.54
CA ALA A 76 -5.73 16.04 -17.38
C ALA A 76 -4.78 16.93 -16.55
N ARG A 77 -3.54 16.49 -16.31
CA ARG A 77 -2.52 17.28 -15.60
C ARG A 77 -2.15 18.57 -16.34
N LYS A 78 -2.09 18.55 -17.68
CA LYS A 78 -1.81 19.74 -18.49
C LYS A 78 -2.95 20.77 -18.48
N LYS A 79 -4.21 20.34 -18.30
CA LYS A 79 -5.38 21.22 -18.20
C LYS A 79 -5.58 21.85 -16.82
N SER A 80 -4.96 21.28 -15.78
CA SER A 80 -5.03 21.78 -14.40
C SER A 80 -3.91 22.77 -14.05
N LYS A 81 -3.08 23.15 -15.02
CA LYS A 81 -2.00 24.14 -14.94
C LYS A 81 -2.37 25.35 -15.76
#